data_AF-A0A9D8TZP2-F1
#
_entry.id   AF-A0A9D8TZP2-F1
#
_cell.length_a   1.000
_cell.length_b   1.000
_cell.length_c   1.000
_cell.angle_alpha   90.00
_cell.angle_beta   90.00
_cell.angle_gamma   90.00
#
_symmetry.space_group_name_H-M   'P 1'
#
loop_
_entity.id
_entity.type
_entity.pdbx_description
1 polymer ?
#
loop_
_entity_poly.entity_id
_entity_poly.type
_entity_poly.pdbx_seq_one_letter_code
_entity_poly.pdbx_strand_id
1 'polypeptide(L)'
;MRRGSEAKEEEGNIPSGPRTCFDVLLAACWRLSQLRYVFLIWAEKGNMNPNFEPVLKFCSGIISPWPIREKCIPDSGETLKKEKELFSSLERHVSSFRQFEKRGEISLMADELVQVADFASSIRALCDPHFTPLSFLDAKASFLDKPGQ
;
A
#
# COMPACT_ATOMS: atom_id res chain seq x y z
N MET A 1 39.26 -24.94 -28.73
CA MET A 1 37.91 -25.53 -28.76
C MET A 1 37.25 -25.21 -27.42
N ARG A 2 36.13 -24.47 -27.45
CA ARG A 2 35.46 -23.85 -26.31
C ARG A 2 34.90 -24.89 -25.33
N ARG A 3 35.00 -24.64 -24.02
CA ARG A 3 33.96 -24.99 -23.04
C ARG A 3 33.95 -23.89 -21.98
N GLY A 4 33.12 -22.88 -22.23
CA GLY A 4 32.63 -22.01 -21.18
C GLY A 4 31.62 -22.79 -20.38
N SER A 5 31.85 -22.91 -19.08
CA SER A 5 30.88 -23.44 -18.13
C SER A 5 29.94 -22.28 -17.81
N GLU A 6 28.76 -22.34 -18.39
CA GLU A 6 27.66 -21.39 -18.14
C GLU A 6 27.36 -21.34 -16.64
N ALA A 7 27.54 -20.17 -16.06
CA ALA A 7 26.87 -19.80 -14.82
C ALA A 7 25.37 -19.86 -15.11
N LYS A 8 24.67 -20.81 -14.50
CA LYS A 8 23.22 -20.75 -14.43
C LYS A 8 22.88 -19.54 -13.56
N GLU A 9 22.45 -18.47 -14.21
CA GLU A 9 21.67 -17.42 -13.56
C GLU A 9 20.48 -18.11 -12.89
N GLU A 10 20.50 -18.16 -11.56
CA GLU A 10 19.29 -18.40 -10.78
C GLU A 10 18.40 -17.17 -10.99
N GLU A 11 17.62 -17.20 -12.08
CA GLU A 11 16.42 -16.39 -12.21
C GLU A 11 15.62 -16.59 -10.92
N GLY A 12 15.42 -15.50 -10.19
CA GLY A 12 14.69 -15.46 -8.92
C GLY A 12 13.32 -16.08 -9.08
N ASN A 13 13.23 -17.38 -8.81
CA ASN A 13 12.01 -18.14 -8.79
C ASN A 13 11.21 -17.66 -7.58
N ILE A 14 10.32 -16.69 -7.79
CA ILE A 14 9.33 -16.32 -6.78
C ILE A 14 8.52 -17.60 -6.54
N PRO A 15 8.57 -18.18 -5.33
CA PRO A 15 7.96 -19.48 -5.10
C PRO A 15 6.48 -19.42 -5.46
N SER A 16 6.06 -20.29 -6.39
CA SER A 16 4.67 -20.49 -6.82
C SER A 16 3.83 -21.18 -5.74
N GLY A 17 4.10 -20.89 -4.47
CA GLY A 17 3.31 -21.35 -3.33
C GLY A 17 1.96 -20.64 -3.28
N PRO A 18 1.02 -21.13 -2.44
CA PRO A 18 -0.19 -20.38 -2.16
C PRO A 18 0.21 -18.99 -1.65
N ARG A 19 -0.23 -17.93 -2.34
CA ARG A 19 -0.01 -16.57 -1.86
C ARG A 19 -0.68 -16.46 -0.50
N THR A 20 0.11 -16.18 0.53
CA THR A 20 -0.45 -16.06 1.87
C THR A 20 -1.04 -14.68 2.09
N CYS A 21 -1.92 -14.52 3.08
CA CYS A 21 -2.45 -13.23 3.52
C CYS A 21 -1.31 -12.25 3.76
N PHE A 22 -0.24 -12.72 4.42
CA PHE A 22 0.99 -11.95 4.59
C PHE A 22 1.61 -11.47 3.26
N ASP A 23 1.69 -12.31 2.23
CA ASP A 23 2.30 -11.92 0.95
C ASP A 23 1.45 -10.84 0.23
N VAL A 24 0.12 -10.96 0.29
CA VAL A 24 -0.80 -9.95 -0.26
C VAL A 24 -0.71 -8.64 0.51
N LEU A 25 -0.71 -8.70 1.85
CA LEU A 25 -0.52 -7.54 2.72
C LEU A 25 0.84 -6.86 2.45
N LEU A 26 1.91 -7.64 2.35
CA LEU A 26 3.24 -7.11 2.06
C LEU A 26 3.27 -6.38 0.72
N ALA A 27 2.66 -6.95 -0.33
CA ALA A 27 2.55 -6.31 -1.62
C ALA A 27 1.73 -5.01 -1.55
N ALA A 28 0.60 -5.00 -0.82
CA ALA A 28 -0.23 -3.81 -0.64
C ALA A 28 0.52 -2.69 0.09
N CYS A 29 1.19 -2.99 1.20
CA CYS A 29 2.02 -2.04 1.95
C CYS A 29 3.17 -1.51 1.10
N TRP A 30 3.77 -2.36 0.26
CA TRP A 30 4.81 -1.94 -0.68
C TRP A 30 4.29 -0.95 -1.72
N ARG A 31 3.15 -1.24 -2.35
CA ARG A 31 2.49 -0.31 -3.29
C ARG A 31 2.21 1.03 -2.64
N LEU A 32 1.59 1.01 -1.47
CA LEU A 32 1.26 2.22 -0.73
C LEU A 32 2.51 3.04 -0.38
N SER A 33 3.57 2.38 0.08
CA SER A 33 4.85 3.05 0.40
C SER A 33 5.47 3.74 -0.82
N GLN A 34 5.49 3.07 -1.97
CA GLN A 34 6.00 3.64 -3.21
C GLN A 34 5.19 4.85 -3.69
N LEU A 35 3.86 4.75 -3.70
CA LEU A 35 3.01 5.86 -4.13
C LEU A 35 3.06 7.04 -3.17
N ARG A 36 3.10 6.79 -1.86
CA ARG A 36 3.30 7.82 -0.83
C ARG A 36 4.61 8.58 -1.06
N TYR A 37 5.71 7.87 -1.36
CA TYR A 37 6.99 8.50 -1.64
C TYR A 37 6.92 9.39 -2.90
N VAL A 38 6.37 8.87 -3.99
CA VAL A 38 6.20 9.64 -5.24
C VAL A 38 5.33 10.88 -5.00
N PHE A 39 4.21 10.72 -4.29
CA PHE A 39 3.31 11.82 -3.95
C PHE A 39 4.00 12.89 -3.12
N LEU A 40 4.83 12.51 -2.15
CA LEU A 40 5.62 13.45 -1.35
C LEU A 40 6.54 14.31 -2.23
N ILE A 41 7.27 13.69 -3.18
CA ILE A 41 8.13 14.42 -4.12
C ILE A 41 7.33 15.41 -4.98
N TRP A 42 6.11 15.05 -5.38
CA TRP A 42 5.23 15.97 -6.11
C TRP A 42 4.71 17.11 -5.23
N ALA A 43 4.31 16.82 -3.99
CA ALA A 43 3.83 17.82 -3.04
C ALA A 43 4.91 18.85 -2.68
N GLU A 44 6.17 18.43 -2.55
CA GLU A 44 7.30 19.32 -2.30
C GLU A 44 7.61 20.22 -3.50
N LYS A 45 7.40 19.75 -4.74
CA LYS A 45 7.60 20.54 -5.96
C LYS A 45 6.52 21.60 -6.22
N GLY A 46 5.30 21.39 -5.72
CA GLY A 46 4.13 22.25 -5.96
C GLY A 46 3.80 23.23 -4.83
N ASN A 47 4.63 23.32 -3.79
CA ASN A 47 4.31 23.79 -2.43
C ASN A 47 3.25 22.89 -1.75
N MET A 48 3.61 22.32 -0.60
CA MET A 48 2.78 21.37 0.14
C MET A 48 1.47 22.03 0.58
N ASN A 49 0.36 21.61 -0.03
CA ASN A 49 -0.97 22.03 0.40
C ASN A 49 -1.25 21.41 1.78
N PRO A 50 -1.74 22.18 2.79
CA PRO A 50 -2.10 21.64 4.10
C PRO A 50 -3.08 20.46 4.04
N ASN A 51 -3.88 20.37 2.98
CA ASN A 51 -4.81 19.26 2.76
C ASN A 51 -4.11 17.92 2.44
N PHE A 52 -2.81 17.92 2.10
CA PHE A 52 -2.04 16.72 1.77
C PHE A 52 -1.38 16.07 2.99
N GLU A 53 -1.14 16.84 4.05
CA GLU A 53 -0.54 16.30 5.28
C GLU A 53 -1.38 15.19 5.93
N PRO A 54 -2.73 15.32 6.07
CA PRO A 54 -3.56 14.23 6.58
C PRO A 54 -3.47 12.96 5.73
N VAL A 55 -3.34 13.07 4.40
CA VAL A 55 -3.21 11.92 3.48
C VAL A 55 -1.91 11.17 3.77
N LEU A 56 -0.79 11.90 3.89
CA LEU A 56 0.51 11.30 4.21
C LEU A 56 0.52 10.67 5.61
N LYS A 57 -0.11 11.32 6.61
CA LYS A 57 -0.27 10.78 7.96
C LYS A 57 -1.09 9.49 7.95
N PHE A 58 -2.21 9.47 7.23
CA PHE A 58 -3.06 8.29 7.09
C PHE A 58 -2.30 7.11 6.47
N CYS A 59 -1.61 7.33 5.34
CA CYS A 59 -0.78 6.30 4.70
C CYS A 59 0.29 5.76 5.66
N SER A 60 0.91 6.63 6.45
CA SER A 60 1.95 6.25 7.41
C SER A 60 1.40 5.37 8.54
N GLY A 61 0.17 5.65 9.02
CA GLY A 61 -0.50 4.86 10.04
C GLY A 61 -0.86 3.43 9.58
N ILE A 62 -1.09 3.23 8.28
CA ILE A 62 -1.37 1.89 7.71
C ILE A 62 -0.07 1.11 7.50
N ILE A 63 0.99 1.78 7.04
CA ILE A 63 2.29 1.15 6.80
C ILE A 63 3.00 0.82 8.11
N SER A 64 2.87 1.66 9.14
CA SER A 64 3.62 1.55 10.39
C SER A 64 2.77 0.96 11.52
N PRO A 65 3.22 -0.09 12.21
CA PRO A 65 4.47 -0.83 11.98
C PRO A 65 4.40 -1.68 10.70
N TRP A 66 5.54 -1.93 10.05
CA TRP A 66 5.59 -2.78 8.85
C TRP A 66 5.02 -4.17 9.15
N PRO A 67 4.27 -4.80 8.23
CA PRO A 67 3.72 -6.13 8.45
C PRO A 67 4.81 -7.17 8.71
N ILE A 68 4.56 -8.06 9.68
CA ILE A 68 5.41 -9.21 9.99
C ILE A 68 4.57 -10.50 9.92
N ARG A 69 5.18 -11.59 9.46
CA ARG A 69 4.47 -12.83 9.11
C ARG A 69 3.77 -13.45 10.31
N GLU A 70 4.38 -13.38 11.49
CA GLU A 70 3.93 -14.01 12.73
C GLU A 70 2.64 -13.38 13.29
N LYS A 71 2.31 -12.16 12.87
CA LYS A 71 1.06 -11.48 13.25
C LYS A 71 -0.10 -11.79 12.31
N CYS A 72 0.18 -12.41 11.16
CA CYS A 72 -0.85 -12.68 10.17
C CYS A 72 -1.59 -13.98 10.48
N ILE A 73 -2.90 -14.00 10.28
CA ILE A 73 -3.69 -15.22 10.34
C ILE A 73 -3.28 -16.19 9.22
N PRO A 74 -3.44 -17.52 9.43
CA PRO A 74 -3.31 -18.50 8.36
C PRO A 74 -4.35 -18.29 7.26
N ASP A 75 -4.02 -18.73 6.06
CA ASP A 75 -4.91 -18.59 4.91
C ASP A 75 -6.15 -19.47 5.05
N SER A 76 -7.31 -18.89 4.73
CA SER A 76 -8.54 -19.63 4.50
C SER A 76 -9.05 -19.36 3.09
N GLY A 77 -9.80 -20.29 2.50
CA GLY A 77 -10.33 -20.12 1.13
C GLY A 77 -11.18 -18.86 0.96
N GLU A 78 -11.93 -18.46 1.99
CA GLU A 78 -12.74 -17.24 1.99
C GLU A 78 -11.87 -15.97 2.10
N THR A 79 -10.87 -15.99 2.99
CA THR A 79 -9.92 -14.89 3.16
C THR A 79 -9.16 -14.62 1.85
N LEU A 80 -8.65 -15.67 1.21
CA LEU A 80 -7.91 -15.59 -0.05
C LEU A 80 -8.73 -14.97 -1.19
N LYS A 81 -10.04 -15.25 -1.27
CA LYS A 81 -10.90 -14.66 -2.30
C LYS A 81 -11.07 -13.16 -2.05
N LYS A 82 -11.37 -12.78 -0.80
CA LYS A 82 -11.59 -11.39 -0.42
C LYS A 82 -10.32 -10.55 -0.56
N GLU A 83 -9.17 -11.08 -0.15
CA GLU A 83 -7.85 -10.46 -0.33
C GLU A 83 -7.56 -10.17 -1.81
N LYS A 84 -7.84 -11.13 -2.71
CA LYS A 84 -7.63 -10.95 -4.16
C LYS A 84 -8.52 -9.86 -4.73
N GLU A 85 -9.78 -9.78 -4.31
CA GLU A 85 -10.71 -8.74 -4.74
C GLU A 85 -10.26 -7.35 -4.27
N LEU A 86 -9.87 -7.23 -2.99
CA LEU A 86 -9.33 -6.00 -2.42
C LEU A 86 -8.03 -5.58 -3.12
N PHE A 87 -7.10 -6.51 -3.33
CA PHE A 87 -5.82 -6.24 -3.98
C PHE A 87 -6.01 -5.87 -5.46
N SER A 88 -6.95 -6.51 -6.16
CA SER A 88 -7.28 -6.13 -7.54
C SER A 88 -7.83 -4.72 -7.63
N SER A 89 -8.67 -4.30 -6.68
CA SER A 89 -9.16 -2.92 -6.59
C SER A 89 -8.05 -1.93 -6.25
N LEU A 90 -7.16 -2.30 -5.31
CA LEU A 90 -5.96 -1.52 -5.01
C LEU A 90 -5.11 -1.27 -6.26
N GLU A 91 -4.82 -2.29 -7.07
CA GLU A 91 -4.01 -2.15 -8.28
C GLU A 91 -4.69 -1.29 -9.38
N ARG A 92 -6.03 -1.23 -9.41
CA ARG A 92 -6.74 -0.27 -10.28
C ARG A 92 -6.45 1.17 -9.87
N HIS A 93 -6.53 1.47 -8.57
CA HIS A 93 -6.20 2.80 -8.04
C HIS A 93 -4.71 3.14 -8.19
N VAL A 94 -3.81 2.16 -8.06
CA VAL A 94 -2.38 2.33 -8.40
C VAL A 94 -2.23 2.75 -9.87
N SER A 95 -2.96 2.09 -10.78
CA SER A 95 -2.93 2.42 -12.21
C SER A 95 -3.46 3.83 -12.48
N SER A 96 -4.57 4.22 -11.85
CA SER A 96 -5.13 5.57 -11.93
C SER A 96 -4.16 6.62 -11.40
N PHE A 97 -3.58 6.40 -10.23
CA PHE A 97 -2.56 7.29 -9.64
C PHE A 97 -1.43 7.55 -10.64
N ARG A 98 -0.90 6.52 -11.29
CA ARG A 98 0.18 6.65 -12.29
C ARG A 98 -0.25 7.42 -13.54
N GLN A 99 -1.53 7.37 -13.91
CA GLN A 99 -2.06 8.18 -15.00
C GLN A 99 -2.15 9.66 -14.61
N PHE A 100 -2.61 9.95 -13.39
CA PHE A 100 -2.65 11.31 -12.85
C PHE A 100 -1.26 11.90 -12.66
N GLU A 101 -0.29 11.09 -12.22
CA GLU A 101 1.12 11.46 -12.12
C GLU A 101 1.67 11.97 -13.46
N LYS A 102 1.40 11.25 -14.56
CA LYS A 102 1.84 11.66 -15.90
C LYS A 102 1.23 12.99 -16.37
N ARG A 103 0.05 13.35 -15.86
CA ARG A 103 -0.64 14.61 -16.18
C ARG A 103 -0.33 15.74 -15.19
N GLY A 104 0.41 15.46 -14.12
CA GLY A 104 0.70 16.43 -13.06
C GLY A 104 -0.52 16.82 -12.21
N GLU A 105 -1.56 15.98 -12.19
CA GLU A 105 -2.83 16.25 -11.50
C GLU A 105 -2.73 15.87 -10.00
N ILE A 106 -1.97 16.64 -9.23
CA ILE A 106 -1.61 16.31 -7.83
C ILE A 106 -2.82 16.09 -6.90
N SER A 107 -3.90 16.86 -7.04
CA SER A 107 -5.09 16.67 -6.20
C SER A 107 -5.74 15.30 -6.45
N LEU A 108 -5.81 14.87 -7.71
CA LEU A 108 -6.35 13.56 -8.08
C LEU A 108 -5.39 12.43 -7.69
N MET A 109 -4.08 12.67 -7.70
CA MET A 109 -3.11 11.74 -7.11
C MET A 109 -3.37 11.54 -5.60
N ALA A 110 -3.74 12.60 -4.87
CA ALA A 110 -4.05 12.52 -3.45
C ALA A 110 -5.30 11.67 -3.21
N ASP A 111 -6.34 11.86 -4.02
CA ASP A 111 -7.60 11.09 -3.94
C ASP A 111 -7.34 9.60 -4.20
N GLU A 112 -6.60 9.27 -5.25
CA GLU A 112 -6.23 7.87 -5.54
C GLU A 112 -5.34 7.27 -4.45
N LEU A 113 -4.42 8.05 -3.86
CA LEU A 113 -3.58 7.58 -2.77
C LEU A 113 -4.41 7.23 -1.52
N VAL A 114 -5.46 8.01 -1.22
CA VAL A 114 -6.42 7.68 -0.16
C VAL A 114 -7.13 6.35 -0.46
N GLN A 115 -7.58 6.13 -1.69
CA GLN A 115 -8.22 4.87 -2.07
C GLN A 115 -7.26 3.68 -1.90
N VAL A 116 -6.02 3.78 -2.37
CA VAL A 116 -4.99 2.74 -2.18
C VAL A 116 -4.76 2.47 -0.68
N ALA A 117 -4.73 3.52 0.14
CA ALA A 117 -4.58 3.42 1.58
C ALA A 117 -5.76 2.69 2.24
N ASP A 118 -7.01 3.02 1.89
CA ASP A 118 -8.21 2.37 2.42
C ASP A 118 -8.25 0.87 2.04
N PHE A 119 -7.88 0.51 0.80
CA PHE A 119 -7.77 -0.90 0.41
C PHE A 119 -6.64 -1.62 1.15
N ALA A 120 -5.49 -0.98 1.34
CA ALA A 120 -4.39 -1.56 2.12
C ALA A 120 -4.77 -1.75 3.60
N SER A 121 -5.50 -0.80 4.18
CA SER A 121 -6.08 -0.87 5.53
C SER A 121 -7.04 -2.06 5.65
N SER A 122 -7.89 -2.25 4.64
CA SER A 122 -8.85 -3.37 4.59
C SER A 122 -8.16 -4.73 4.45
N ILE A 123 -7.13 -4.84 3.60
CA ILE A 123 -6.30 -6.06 3.49
C ILE A 123 -5.60 -6.33 4.82
N ARG A 124 -5.07 -5.29 5.46
CA ARG A 124 -4.38 -5.44 6.74
C ARG A 124 -5.29 -5.91 7.85
N ALA A 125 -6.50 -5.35 7.97
CA ALA A 125 -7.49 -5.80 8.95
C ALA A 125 -7.96 -7.25 8.72
N LEU A 126 -7.90 -7.71 7.46
CA LEU A 126 -8.22 -9.08 7.11
C LEU A 126 -7.09 -10.04 7.51
N CYS A 127 -5.83 -9.61 7.40
CA CYS A 127 -4.66 -10.44 7.68
C CYS A 127 -4.15 -10.38 9.12
N ASP A 128 -4.15 -9.20 9.74
CA ASP A 128 -3.64 -8.95 11.08
C ASP A 128 -4.82 -8.65 12.02
N PRO A 129 -5.21 -9.60 12.90
CA PRO A 129 -6.38 -9.46 13.76
C PRO A 129 -6.18 -8.39 14.85
N HIS A 130 -4.94 -7.92 15.05
CA HIS A 130 -4.62 -6.85 15.98
C HIS A 130 -4.62 -5.47 15.32
N PHE A 131 -4.83 -5.39 14.01
CA PHE A 131 -4.93 -4.14 13.29
C PHE A 131 -6.37 -3.62 13.30
N THR A 132 -6.57 -2.40 13.79
CA THR A 132 -7.86 -1.72 13.74
C THR A 132 -7.96 -0.92 12.44
N PRO A 133 -8.84 -1.30 11.49
CA PRO A 133 -9.03 -0.51 10.29
C PRO A 133 -9.64 0.84 10.65
N LEU A 134 -9.15 1.89 10.01
CA LEU A 134 -9.71 3.24 10.08
C LEU A 134 -9.87 3.76 8.66
N SER A 135 -11.00 4.40 8.36
CA SER A 135 -11.17 5.12 7.09
C SER A 135 -10.39 6.43 7.10
N PHE A 136 -10.10 6.98 5.94
CA PHE A 136 -9.44 8.29 5.87
C PHE A 136 -10.23 9.39 6.58
N LEU A 137 -11.57 9.40 6.49
CA LEU A 137 -12.39 10.43 7.13
C LEU A 137 -12.28 10.35 8.66
N ASP A 138 -12.36 9.14 9.21
CA ASP A 138 -12.23 8.93 10.65
C ASP A 138 -10.81 9.27 11.14
N ALA A 139 -9.78 8.89 10.36
CA ALA A 139 -8.40 9.25 10.64
C ALA A 139 -8.18 10.76 10.64
N LYS A 140 -8.71 11.44 9.62
CA LYS A 140 -8.62 12.89 9.48
C LYS A 140 -9.28 13.62 10.65
N ALA A 141 -10.45 13.17 11.10
CA ALA A 141 -11.09 13.73 12.29
C ALA A 141 -10.20 13.57 13.54
N SER A 142 -9.64 12.38 13.75
CA SER A 142 -8.72 12.12 14.87
C SER A 142 -7.46 12.99 14.85
N PHE A 143 -6.96 13.36 13.67
CA PHE A 143 -5.80 14.26 13.55
C PHE A 143 -6.11 15.71 13.89
N LEU A 144 -7.36 16.14 13.70
CA LEU A 144 -7.80 17.51 13.98
C LEU A 144 -8.16 17.73 15.45
N ASP A 145 -8.56 16.67 16.16
CA ASP A 145 -8.87 16.71 17.60
C ASP A 145 -7.64 16.73 18.52
N LYS A 146 -6.43 16.63 17.97
CA LYS A 146 -5.18 16.80 18.74
C LYS A 146 -4.66 18.24 18.60
N PRO A 147 -4.96 19.16 19.54
CA PRO A 147 -4.28 20.45 19.55
C PRO A 147 -2.77 20.23 19.73
N GLY A 148 -1.98 21.02 19.00
CA GLY A 148 -0.54 20.84 18.76
C GLY A 148 0.27 20.23 19.92
N GLN A 149 0.97 19.15 19.60
CA GLN A 149 2.21 18.76 20.28
C GLN A 149 3.39 19.42 19.58
#